data_AF-A0A6V7HZE0-F1
#
_entry.id   AF-A0A6V7HZE0-F1
#
_cell.length_a   1.000
_cell.length_b   1.000
_cell.length_c   1.000
_cell.angle_alpha   90.00
_cell.angle_beta   90.00
_cell.angle_gamma   90.00
#
_symmetry.space_group_name_H-M   'P 1'
#
loop_
_entity.id
_entity.type
_entity.pdbx_description
1 polymer ?
#
loop_
_entity_poly.entity_id
_entity_poly.type
_entity_poly.pdbx_seq_one_letter_code
_entity_poly.pdbx_strand_id
1 'polypeptide(L)'
;IDECAERLDICGREVCYNQPGGYSCAPAPAPIIDTTPRPSTYDTVGPMQCKPGFRYKRNYGCADINECQEIEDACTSDEECTNTIGSYTCNCRTGFRRDELTQ
;
A
#
# COMPACT_ATOMS: atom_id res chain seq x y z
N ILE A 1 0.53 -37.69 -14.59
CA ILE A 1 1.22 -36.78 -15.54
C ILE A 1 0.77 -35.37 -15.15
N ASP A 2 1.55 -34.34 -15.47
CA ASP A 2 1.10 -32.95 -15.27
C ASP A 2 0.82 -32.35 -16.64
N GLU A 3 -0.40 -32.55 -17.10
CA GLU A 3 -0.85 -32.10 -18.40
C GLU A 3 -0.81 -30.57 -18.52
N CYS A 4 -0.97 -29.86 -17.39
CA CYS A 4 -0.89 -28.40 -17.33
C CYS A 4 0.55 -27.88 -17.53
N ALA A 5 1.57 -28.63 -17.11
CA ALA A 5 2.98 -28.24 -17.28
C ALA A 5 3.53 -28.56 -18.69
N GLU A 6 3.03 -29.61 -19.32
CA GLU A 6 3.60 -30.14 -20.57
C GLU A 6 2.96 -29.55 -21.84
N ARG A 7 1.78 -28.93 -21.73
CA ARG A 7 1.06 -28.33 -22.87
C ARG A 7 0.61 -26.91 -22.53
N LEU A 8 1.42 -25.94 -22.95
CA LEU A 8 1.29 -24.50 -22.66
C LEU A 8 -0.02 -23.81 -23.08
N ASP A 9 -0.98 -24.51 -23.72
CA ASP A 9 -2.21 -23.88 -24.22
C ASP A 9 -3.46 -24.81 -24.18
N ILE A 10 -3.54 -25.77 -23.24
CA ILE A 10 -4.68 -26.72 -23.22
C ILE A 10 -6.01 -26.12 -22.77
N CYS A 11 -5.96 -24.98 -22.06
CA CYS A 11 -7.14 -24.29 -21.55
C CYS A 11 -7.39 -22.93 -22.24
N GLY A 12 -6.59 -22.56 -23.25
CA GLY A 12 -6.70 -21.29 -23.97
C GLY A 12 -6.63 -20.07 -23.04
N ARG A 13 -7.79 -19.50 -22.68
CA ARG A 13 -7.91 -18.32 -21.78
C ARG A 13 -8.28 -18.66 -20.33
N GLU A 14 -8.49 -19.94 -20.04
CA GLU A 14 -8.85 -20.45 -18.72
C GLU A 14 -7.61 -20.95 -17.96
N VAL A 15 -7.73 -21.04 -16.63
CA VAL A 15 -6.68 -21.57 -15.78
C VAL A 15 -6.76 -23.09 -15.76
N CYS A 16 -5.61 -23.75 -15.96
CA CYS A 16 -5.49 -25.20 -15.90
C CYS A 16 -5.26 -25.68 -14.46
N TYR A 17 -6.02 -26.69 -14.04
CA TYR A 17 -5.91 -27.35 -12.73
C TYR A 17 -5.64 -28.84 -12.94
N ASN A 18 -4.49 -29.30 -12.46
CA ASN A 18 -4.11 -30.71 -12.53
C ASN A 18 -4.94 -31.54 -11.54
N GLN A 19 -5.44 -32.71 -11.97
CA GLN A 19 -6.30 -33.58 -11.17
C GLN A 19 -5.88 -35.06 -11.30
N PRO A 20 -6.18 -35.93 -10.31
CA PRO A 20 -5.92 -37.35 -10.44
C PRO A 20 -6.64 -37.95 -11.66
N GLY A 21 -5.86 -38.37 -12.66
CA GLY A 21 -6.37 -38.95 -13.91
C GLY A 21 -6.61 -37.95 -15.05
N GLY A 22 -6.24 -36.67 -14.90
CA GLY A 22 -6.33 -35.70 -15.99
C GLY A 22 -6.16 -34.25 -15.53
N TYR A 23 -6.83 -33.32 -16.23
CA TYR A 23 -6.83 -31.90 -15.88
C TYR A 23 -8.24 -31.31 -16.03
N SER A 24 -8.47 -30.15 -15.43
CA SER A 24 -9.69 -29.35 -15.62
C SER A 24 -9.33 -27.91 -15.96
N CYS A 25 -10.13 -27.27 -16.79
CA CYS A 25 -10.02 -25.85 -17.08
C CYS A 25 -11.15 -25.13 -16.34
N ALA A 26 -10.84 -24.01 -15.68
CA ALA A 26 -11.86 -23.14 -15.13
C ALA A 26 -11.51 -21.67 -15.41
N PRO A 27 -12.52 -20.80 -15.53
CA PRO A 27 -12.29 -19.37 -15.67
C PRO A 27 -11.31 -18.88 -14.61
N ALA A 28 -10.41 -17.97 -14.99
CA ALA A 28 -9.58 -17.28 -14.01
C ALA A 28 -10.50 -16.72 -12.93
N PRO A 29 -10.17 -16.90 -11.64
CA PRO A 29 -10.95 -16.26 -10.58
C PRO A 29 -11.07 -14.78 -10.94
N ALA A 30 -12.29 -14.25 -10.80
CA ALA A 30 -12.51 -12.82 -11.01
C ALA A 30 -11.41 -12.07 -10.27
N PRO A 31 -10.78 -11.04 -10.89
CA PRO A 31 -9.74 -10.29 -10.20
C PRO A 31 -10.32 -9.91 -8.86
N ILE A 32 -9.68 -10.38 -7.78
CA ILE A 32 -10.02 -9.92 -6.44
C ILE A 32 -9.81 -8.42 -6.51
N ILE A 33 -10.92 -7.68 -6.57
CA ILE A 33 -10.88 -6.23 -6.46
C ILE A 33 -10.45 -6.06 -5.02
N ASP A 34 -9.17 -5.81 -4.85
CA ASP A 34 -8.63 -5.51 -3.55
C ASP A 34 -9.28 -4.20 -3.11
N THR A 35 -10.35 -4.32 -2.32
CA THR A 35 -11.07 -3.20 -1.73
C THR A 35 -10.30 -2.64 -0.54
N THR A 36 -9.17 -3.27 -0.16
CA THR A 36 -8.18 -2.52 0.59
C THR A 36 -7.65 -1.44 -0.34
N PRO A 37 -7.61 -0.17 0.08
CA PRO A 37 -7.04 0.88 -0.74
C PRO A 37 -5.58 0.52 -1.02
N ARG A 38 -5.33 0.02 -2.23
CA ARG A 38 -3.98 -0.10 -2.75
C ARG A 38 -3.38 1.32 -2.71
N PRO A 39 -2.16 1.53 -2.19
CA PRO A 39 -1.57 2.86 -1.95
C PRO A 39 -1.15 3.59 -3.24
N SER A 40 -1.94 3.52 -4.31
CA SER A 40 -1.54 4.01 -5.64
C SER A 40 -2.57 4.90 -6.32
N THR A 41 -3.82 5.01 -5.86
CA THR A 41 -4.82 5.87 -6.52
C THR A 41 -5.23 7.10 -5.73
N TYR A 42 -4.97 7.15 -4.42
CA TYR A 42 -5.41 8.25 -3.57
C TYR A 42 -4.34 9.32 -3.31
N ASP A 43 -3.08 9.03 -3.61
CA ASP A 43 -1.95 9.84 -3.16
C ASP A 43 -1.20 10.53 -4.30
N THR A 44 -1.74 10.45 -5.52
CA THR A 44 -1.14 11.02 -6.73
C THR A 44 -1.95 12.23 -7.20
N VAL A 45 -1.30 13.39 -7.38
CA VAL A 45 -1.91 14.62 -7.92
C VAL A 45 -1.63 14.77 -9.42
N GLY A 46 -0.63 14.05 -9.94
CA GLY A 46 -0.29 14.04 -11.36
C GLY A 46 0.78 13.01 -11.70
N PRO A 47 1.21 12.91 -12.97
CA PRO A 47 2.26 11.99 -13.36
C PRO A 47 3.54 12.34 -12.58
N MET A 48 3.95 11.44 -11.68
CA MET A 48 5.11 11.59 -10.78
C MET A 48 4.97 12.66 -9.70
N GLN A 49 3.76 13.19 -9.46
CA GLN A 49 3.49 14.14 -8.38
C GLN A 49 2.61 13.51 -7.31
N CYS A 50 3.10 13.50 -6.09
CA CYS A 50 2.38 12.98 -4.94
C CYS A 50 1.71 14.10 -4.15
N LYS A 51 0.67 13.75 -3.40
CA LYS A 51 0.07 14.65 -2.39
C LYS A 51 1.11 14.99 -1.32
N PRO A 52 0.94 16.11 -0.59
CA PRO A 52 1.71 16.37 0.62
C PRO A 52 1.65 15.17 1.59
N GLY A 53 2.77 14.87 2.26
CA GLY A 53 2.91 13.66 3.09
C GLY A 53 3.38 12.41 2.33
N PHE A 54 3.60 12.50 1.02
CA PHE A 54 4.04 11.37 0.20
C PHE A 54 5.23 11.72 -0.69
N ARG A 55 6.12 10.74 -0.91
CA ARG A 55 7.25 10.82 -1.84
C ARG A 55 7.11 9.82 -2.98
N TYR A 56 7.49 10.24 -4.18
CA TYR A 56 7.45 9.36 -5.34
C TYR A 56 8.58 8.30 -5.27
N LYS A 57 8.21 7.03 -5.34
CA LYS A 57 9.11 5.88 -5.48
C LYS A 57 8.82 5.16 -6.80
N ARG A 58 9.87 5.00 -7.62
CA ARG A 58 9.80 4.40 -8.97
C ARG A 58 9.05 3.06 -9.04
N ASN A 59 9.15 2.22 -8.00
CA ASN A 59 8.55 0.88 -7.97
C ASN A 59 7.22 0.78 -7.21
N TYR A 60 6.88 1.80 -6.41
CA TYR A 60 5.75 1.75 -5.47
C TYR A 60 4.73 2.89 -5.66
N GLY A 61 5.00 3.82 -6.57
CA GLY A 61 4.20 5.03 -6.72
C GLY A 61 4.46 6.01 -5.58
N CYS A 62 3.42 6.70 -5.13
CA CYS A 62 3.50 7.60 -3.98
C CYS A 62 3.55 6.79 -2.70
N ALA A 63 4.70 6.80 -2.03
CA ALA A 63 4.89 6.17 -0.74
C ALA A 63 4.79 7.24 0.35
N ASP A 64 4.07 6.89 1.41
CA ASP A 64 3.98 7.69 2.63
C ASP A 64 5.38 8.08 3.14
N ILE A 65 5.52 9.33 3.56
CA ILE A 65 6.72 9.82 4.22
C ILE A 65 6.51 9.57 5.70
N ASN A 66 7.46 8.90 6.37
CA ASN A 66 7.38 8.78 7.81
C ASN A 66 8.01 10.01 8.46
N GLU A 67 7.23 11.06 8.70
CA GLU A 67 7.77 12.31 9.25
C GLU A 67 8.37 12.11 10.65
N CYS A 68 7.86 11.16 11.44
CA CYS A 68 8.41 10.84 12.76
C CYS A 68 9.84 10.27 12.72
N GLN A 69 10.25 9.69 11.58
CA GLN A 69 11.59 9.13 11.41
C GLN A 69 12.48 10.01 10.53
N GLU A 70 11.88 10.74 9.58
CA GLU A 70 12.62 11.52 8.59
C GLU A 70 12.80 13.00 9.01
N ILE A 71 12.03 13.51 9.99
CA ILE A 71 12.12 14.90 10.48
C ILE A 71 12.40 14.89 11.99
N GLU A 72 13.59 15.33 12.41
CA GLU A 72 13.99 15.36 13.83
C GLU A 72 13.09 16.27 14.69
N ASP A 73 12.59 17.37 14.14
CA ASP A 73 11.69 18.33 14.81
C ASP A 73 10.23 18.19 14.35
N ALA A 74 9.79 17.00 13.91
CA ALA A 74 8.39 16.78 13.51
C ALA A 74 7.42 17.15 14.64
N CYS A 75 7.76 16.79 15.87
CA CYS A 75 7.02 17.06 17.09
C CYS A 75 7.93 17.72 18.13
N THR A 76 7.33 18.38 19.12
CA THR A 76 8.10 18.90 20.26
C THR A 76 8.66 17.77 21.12
N SER A 77 9.73 18.03 21.88
CA SER A 77 10.37 17.02 22.74
C SER A 77 9.45 16.43 23.81
N ASP A 78 8.32 17.08 24.12
CA ASP A 78 7.32 16.62 25.09
C ASP A 78 6.15 15.85 24.46
N GLU A 79 6.19 15.65 23.14
CA GLU A 79 5.18 14.93 22.36
C GLU A 79 5.67 13.57 21.88
N GLU A 80 4.73 12.67 21.66
CA GLU A 80 4.89 11.37 21.00
C GLU A 80 4.43 11.50 19.55
N CYS A 81 5.33 11.22 18.61
CA CYS A 81 5.04 11.24 17.19
C CYS A 81 4.49 9.89 16.72
N THR A 82 3.30 9.91 16.12
CA THR A 82 2.67 8.76 15.48
C THR A 82 2.49 9.04 14.00
N ASN A 83 3.16 8.26 13.16
CA ASN A 83 3.04 8.36 11.71
C ASN A 83 1.66 7.89 11.25
N THR A 84 1.02 8.64 10.36
CA THR A 84 -0.26 8.27 9.73
C THR A 84 -0.10 8.29 8.22
N ILE A 85 -1.07 7.75 7.47
CA ILE A 85 -0.96 7.75 6.01
C ILE A 85 -1.27 9.16 5.49
N GLY A 86 -0.26 9.80 4.89
CA GLY A 86 -0.30 11.14 4.31
C GLY A 86 -0.08 12.28 5.30
N SER A 87 0.28 12.00 6.54
CA SER A 87 0.56 12.99 7.59
C SER A 87 1.14 12.28 8.81
N TYR A 88 1.51 13.03 9.84
CA TYR A 88 1.79 12.51 11.17
C TYR A 88 0.91 13.19 12.22
N THR A 89 0.88 12.63 13.43
CA THR A 89 0.20 13.21 14.58
C THR A 89 1.15 13.27 15.77
N CYS A 90 1.22 14.44 16.42
CA CYS A 90 1.95 14.61 17.68
C CYS A 90 0.95 14.58 18.83
N ASN A 91 1.11 13.62 19.74
CA ASN A 91 0.28 13.52 20.94
C ASN A 91 1.11 13.95 22.16
N CYS A 92 0.61 14.87 22.97
CA CYS A 92 1.31 15.22 24.21
C CYS A 92 1.42 14.00 25.12
N ARG A 93 2.59 13.80 25.75
CA ARG A 93 2.72 12.81 26.82
C ARG A 93 1.72 13.11 27.94
N THR A 94 1.25 12.06 28.61
CA THR A 94 0.29 12.15 29.71
C THR A 94 0.78 13.15 30.77
N GLY A 95 0.06 14.27 30.92
CA GLY A 95 0.41 15.36 31.85
C GLY A 95 0.84 16.67 31.16
N PHE A 96 1.11 16.65 29.86
CA PHE A 96 1.40 17.83 29.05
C PHE A 96 0.18 18.22 28.23
N ARG A 97 -0.08 19.52 28.13
CA ARG A 97 -1.15 20.09 27.32
C ARG A 97 -0.52 21.11 26.39
N ARG A 98 -0.75 20.91 25.09
CA ARG A 98 -0.42 21.86 24.03
C ARG A 98 -1.28 23.09 24.25
N ASP A 99 -0.65 24.16 24.72
CA ASP A 99 -1.25 25.49 24.72
C ASP A 99 -1.37 25.88 23.24
N GLU A 100 -2.60 26.00 22.71
CA GLU A 100 -2.88 26.34 21.31
C GLU A 100 -2.55 27.81 21.00
N LEU A 101 -1.31 28.23 21.27
CA LEU A 101 -0.82 29.58 21.03
C LEU A 101 0.66 29.51 20.64
N THR A 102 0.95 29.18 19.38
CA THR A 102 1.75 30.04 18.47
C THR A 102 2.00 29.37 17.10
N GLN A 103 1.34 29.96 16.10
CA GLN A 103 1.61 30.03 14.65
C GLN A 103 1.71 28.75 13.81
#